data_AF-A0A3A0A4X2-F1
#
_entry.id   AF-A0A3A0A4X2-F1
#
_cell.length_a   1.000
_cell.length_b   1.000
_cell.length_c   1.000
_cell.angle_alpha   90.00
_cell.angle_beta   90.00
_cell.angle_gamma   90.00
#
_symmetry.space_group_name_H-M   'P 1'
#
loop_
_entity.id
_entity.type
_entity.pdbx_description
1 polymer ?
#
loop_
_entity_poly.entity_id
_entity_poly.type
_entity_poly.pdbx_seq_one_letter_code
_entity_poly.pdbx_strand_id
1 'polypeptide(L)'
;PDAAYIAAHIAEAIHALDERQYAAMVLDRLRPYVAYNTTLGGTAMCRGSTAHFVALLQTTLGQYAEAEQHFEQALAFNRKLQAPPFLARTQYEYASMLAKNDRAGDEQRALVLVDQALATAESLGMTRLSEQALALKVRVQGILKA
;
A
#
# COMPACT_ATOMS: atom_id res chain seq x y z
N PRO A 1 17.56 -10.40 5.61
CA PRO A 1 17.68 -9.19 4.75
C PRO A 1 17.15 -9.44 3.33
N ASP A 2 17.78 -10.32 2.56
CA ASP A 2 17.42 -10.53 1.14
C ASP A 2 16.10 -11.30 0.96
N ALA A 3 15.80 -12.23 1.87
CA ALA A 3 14.54 -12.97 1.87
C ALA A 3 13.30 -12.07 2.06
N ALA A 4 13.43 -10.97 2.82
CA ALA A 4 12.35 -10.00 3.00
C ALA A 4 12.12 -9.19 1.70
N TYR A 5 13.18 -8.89 0.96
CA TYR A 5 13.10 -8.24 -0.35
C TYR A 5 12.38 -9.10 -1.40
N ILE A 6 12.68 -10.41 -1.42
CA ILE A 6 11.98 -11.36 -2.29
C ILE A 6 10.52 -11.52 -1.84
N ALA A 7 10.26 -11.67 -0.54
CA ALA A 7 8.90 -11.79 -0.02
C ALA A 7 8.05 -10.54 -0.31
N ALA A 8 8.63 -9.34 -0.32
CA ALA A 8 7.93 -8.13 -0.72
C ALA A 8 7.51 -8.12 -2.20
N HIS A 9 8.36 -8.62 -3.11
CA HIS A 9 7.96 -8.81 -4.53
C HIS A 9 6.77 -9.75 -4.65
N ILE A 10 6.86 -10.89 -3.96
CA ILE A 10 5.82 -11.90 -4.01
C ILE A 10 4.52 -11.35 -3.40
N ALA A 11 4.61 -10.53 -2.36
CA ALA A 11 3.46 -9.87 -1.75
C ALA A 11 2.73 -8.92 -2.73
N GLU A 12 3.46 -8.12 -3.50
CA GLU A 12 2.87 -7.26 -4.54
C GLU A 12 2.16 -8.09 -5.61
N ALA A 13 2.78 -9.18 -6.07
CA ALA A 13 2.19 -10.06 -7.07
C ALA A 13 0.93 -10.76 -6.55
N ILE A 14 0.97 -11.31 -5.33
CA ILE A 14 -0.18 -11.91 -4.66
C ILE A 14 -1.33 -10.91 -4.55
N HIS A 15 -1.04 -9.68 -4.13
CA HIS A 15 -2.06 -8.64 -3.99
C HIS A 15 -2.66 -8.24 -5.33
N ALA A 16 -1.83 -8.04 -6.35
CA ALA A 16 -2.27 -7.66 -7.69
C ALA A 16 -3.14 -8.73 -8.37
N LEU A 17 -2.88 -10.01 -8.08
CA LEU A 17 -3.60 -11.16 -8.63
C LEU A 17 -4.73 -11.66 -7.70
N ASP A 18 -4.90 -11.05 -6.52
CA ASP A 18 -5.83 -11.47 -5.47
C ASP A 18 -5.70 -12.95 -5.05
N GLU A 19 -4.46 -13.46 -5.06
CA GLU A 19 -4.12 -14.87 -4.81
C GLU A 19 -4.10 -15.21 -3.31
N ARG A 20 -5.29 -15.20 -2.71
CA ARG A 20 -5.51 -15.34 -1.26
C ARG A 20 -4.84 -16.57 -0.63
N GLN A 21 -4.76 -17.67 -1.38
CA GLN A 21 -4.18 -18.94 -0.92
C GLN A 21 -2.71 -18.80 -0.47
N TYR A 22 -1.94 -17.90 -1.08
CA TYR A 22 -0.52 -17.72 -0.76
C TYR A 22 -0.25 -16.57 0.21
N ALA A 23 -1.24 -15.70 0.44
CA ALA A 23 -1.05 -14.47 1.19
C ALA A 23 -0.64 -14.71 2.65
N ALA A 24 -1.26 -15.68 3.33
CA ALA A 24 -0.96 -16.00 4.73
C ALA A 24 0.50 -16.47 4.93
N MET A 25 0.99 -17.34 4.03
CA MET A 25 2.36 -17.86 4.10
C MET A 25 3.40 -16.74 3.98
N VAL A 26 3.21 -15.81 3.04
CA VAL A 26 4.15 -14.69 2.84
C VAL A 26 4.04 -13.68 3.97
N LEU A 27 2.84 -13.46 4.50
CA LEU A 27 2.59 -12.56 5.63
C LEU A 27 3.37 -12.98 6.87
N ASP A 28 3.37 -14.28 7.20
CA ASP A 28 4.14 -14.82 8.33
C ASP A 28 5.64 -14.61 8.18
N ARG A 29 6.16 -14.63 6.94
CA ARG A 29 7.58 -14.36 6.67
C ARG A 29 7.94 -12.89 6.78
N LEU A 30 7.00 -11.98 6.48
CA LEU A 30 7.23 -10.54 6.55
C LEU A 30 7.00 -9.94 7.95
N ARG A 31 6.17 -10.58 8.79
CA ARG A 31 5.84 -10.15 10.17
C ARG A 31 7.06 -9.72 11.00
N PRO A 32 8.16 -10.50 11.09
CA PRO A 32 9.33 -10.12 11.89
C PRO A 32 10.02 -8.83 11.41
N TYR A 33 9.75 -8.40 10.18
CA TYR A 33 10.43 -7.28 9.54
C TYR A 33 9.58 -6.01 9.47
N VAL A 34 8.38 -6.02 10.03
CA VAL A 34 7.38 -4.95 9.87
C VAL A 34 7.86 -3.55 10.28
N ALA A 35 8.78 -3.47 11.25
CA ALA A 35 9.36 -2.23 11.75
C ALA A 35 10.53 -1.69 10.90
N TYR A 36 10.92 -2.38 9.82
CA TYR A 36 12.08 -2.06 9.01
C TYR A 36 11.71 -1.69 7.57
N ASN A 37 12.72 -1.25 6.83
CA ASN A 37 12.66 -1.14 5.38
C ASN A 37 12.98 -2.47 4.72
N THR A 38 12.33 -2.68 3.58
CA THR A 38 12.67 -3.75 2.67
C THR A 38 13.84 -3.30 1.79
N THR A 39 15.03 -3.87 2.01
CA THR A 39 16.24 -3.52 1.25
C THR A 39 17.01 -4.76 0.75
N LEU A 40 17.81 -4.58 -0.31
CA LEU A 40 18.73 -5.58 -0.85
C LEU A 40 20.11 -4.93 -1.07
N GLY A 41 21.19 -5.67 -0.79
CA GLY A 41 22.56 -5.15 -0.93
C GLY A 41 22.84 -3.98 0.03
N GLY A 42 22.40 -4.09 1.29
CA GLY A 42 22.46 -2.99 2.25
C GLY A 42 21.34 -1.98 1.99
N THR A 43 21.67 -0.79 1.46
CA THR A 43 20.70 0.26 1.08
C THR A 43 20.69 0.54 -0.43
N ALA A 44 21.44 -0.22 -1.23
CA ALA A 44 21.56 0.00 -2.68
C ALA A 44 20.22 -0.15 -3.41
N MET A 45 19.37 -1.05 -2.93
CA MET A 45 17.99 -1.18 -3.37
C MET A 45 17.05 -1.06 -2.18
N CYS A 46 16.13 -0.10 -2.23
CA CYS A 46 15.11 0.12 -1.19
C CYS A 46 13.72 0.04 -1.81
N ARG A 47 12.79 -0.55 -1.07
CA ARG A 47 11.39 -0.75 -1.47
C ARG A 47 10.40 -0.04 -0.55
N GLY A 48 10.91 0.77 0.37
CA GLY A 48 10.13 1.42 1.42
C GLY A 48 9.84 0.48 2.60
N SER A 49 8.89 0.90 3.43
CA SER A 49 8.51 0.20 4.65
C SER A 49 7.98 -1.21 4.39
N THR A 50 8.45 -2.20 5.16
CA THR A 50 7.91 -3.56 5.11
C THR A 50 6.44 -3.63 5.54
N ALA A 51 6.01 -2.71 6.40
CA ALA A 51 4.60 -2.60 6.82
C ALA A 51 3.64 -2.37 5.64
N HIS A 52 4.10 -1.74 4.55
CA HIS A 52 3.30 -1.62 3.32
C HIS A 52 2.91 -2.99 2.77
N PHE A 53 3.89 -3.89 2.61
CA PHE A 53 3.65 -5.22 2.04
C PHE A 53 2.84 -6.12 2.97
N VAL A 54 3.04 -5.98 4.28
CA VAL A 54 2.20 -6.65 5.31
C VAL A 54 0.75 -6.21 5.14
N ALA A 55 0.49 -4.91 5.01
CA ALA A 55 -0.85 -4.37 4.81
C ALA A 55 -1.51 -4.84 3.50
N LEU A 56 -0.74 -4.95 2.40
CA LEU A 56 -1.23 -5.52 1.14
C LEU A 56 -1.74 -6.96 1.31
N LEU A 57 -0.96 -7.80 1.99
CA LEU A 57 -1.32 -9.19 2.22
C LEU A 57 -2.53 -9.32 3.16
N GLN A 58 -2.59 -8.51 4.21
CA GLN A 58 -3.75 -8.43 5.09
C GLN A 58 -5.01 -7.98 4.33
N THR A 59 -4.87 -7.01 3.42
CA THR A 59 -5.95 -6.56 2.54
C THR A 59 -6.46 -7.71 1.67
N THR A 60 -5.57 -8.47 1.03
CA THR A 60 -5.91 -9.66 0.24
C THR A 60 -6.59 -10.76 1.08
N LEU A 61 -6.22 -10.86 2.35
CA LEU A 61 -6.84 -11.79 3.30
C LEU A 61 -8.19 -11.28 3.87
N GLY A 62 -8.60 -10.05 3.57
CA GLY A 62 -9.80 -9.40 4.13
C GLY A 62 -9.62 -8.92 5.58
N GLN A 63 -8.39 -8.81 6.07
CA GLN A 63 -8.03 -8.37 7.42
C GLN A 63 -7.89 -6.83 7.44
N TYR A 64 -8.98 -6.12 7.17
CA TYR A 64 -8.94 -4.68 6.87
C TYR A 64 -8.53 -3.83 8.08
N ALA A 65 -8.96 -4.19 9.30
CA ALA A 65 -8.61 -3.45 10.51
C ALA A 65 -7.10 -3.53 10.82
N GLU A 66 -6.50 -4.72 10.68
CA GLU A 66 -5.07 -4.91 10.85
C GLU A 66 -4.27 -4.28 9.70
N ALA A 67 -4.79 -4.33 8.47
CA ALA A 67 -4.17 -3.68 7.32
C ALA A 67 -4.10 -2.16 7.49
N GLU A 68 -5.16 -1.53 8.00
CA GLU A 68 -5.23 -0.10 8.32
C GLU A 68 -4.09 0.33 9.27
N GLN A 69 -3.86 -0.41 10.36
CA GLN A 69 -2.74 -0.14 11.29
C GLN A 69 -1.38 -0.18 10.59
N HIS A 70 -1.15 -1.18 9.72
CA HIS A 70 0.12 -1.34 9.03
C HIS A 70 0.31 -0.33 7.89
N PHE A 71 -0.77 0.11 7.22
CA PHE A 71 -0.69 1.22 6.27
C PHE A 71 -0.32 2.52 6.98
N GLU A 72 -0.91 2.83 8.13
CA GLU A 72 -0.55 4.02 8.91
C GLU A 72 0.91 3.99 9.37
N GLN A 73 1.39 2.83 9.82
CA GLN A 73 2.80 2.62 10.14
C GLN A 73 3.69 2.86 8.91
N ALA A 74 3.33 2.31 7.75
CA ALA A 74 4.08 2.49 6.51
C ALA A 74 4.13 3.95 6.06
N LEU A 75 3.01 4.69 6.15
CA LEU A 75 2.96 6.12 5.86
C LEU A 75 3.88 6.93 6.77
N ALA A 76 3.83 6.68 8.08
CA ALA A 76 4.68 7.34 9.05
C ALA A 76 6.18 7.06 8.78
N PHE A 77 6.50 5.82 8.42
CA PHE A 77 7.86 5.39 8.13
C PHE A 77 8.38 6.03 6.83
N ASN A 78 7.62 5.94 5.74
CA ASN A 78 8.00 6.52 4.45
C ASN A 78 8.14 8.05 4.50
N ARG A 79 7.33 8.73 5.34
CA ARG A 79 7.46 10.16 5.60
C ARG A 79 8.78 10.48 6.32
N LYS A 80 9.16 9.70 7.34
CA LYS A 80 10.46 9.87 8.04
C LYS A 80 11.66 9.65 7.12
N LEU A 81 11.55 8.72 6.17
CA LEU A 81 12.60 8.46 5.18
C LEU A 81 12.69 9.52 4.08
N GLN A 82 11.76 10.48 4.05
CA GLN A 82 11.64 11.44 2.94
C GLN A 82 11.63 10.73 1.58
N ALA A 83 10.77 9.69 1.46
CA ALA A 83 10.65 8.90 0.25
C ALA A 83 9.26 9.09 -0.43
N PRO A 84 9.06 10.22 -1.15
CA PRO A 84 7.79 10.53 -1.81
C PRO A 84 7.22 9.42 -2.70
N PRO A 85 8.01 8.69 -3.52
CA PRO A 85 7.46 7.60 -4.33
C PRO A 85 6.82 6.48 -3.50
N PHE A 86 7.43 6.10 -2.36
CA PHE A 86 6.89 5.05 -1.50
C PHE A 86 5.69 5.53 -0.68
N LEU A 87 5.71 6.80 -0.30
CA LEU A 87 4.56 7.44 0.35
C LEU A 87 3.33 7.43 -0.59
N ALA A 88 3.48 7.87 -1.84
CA ALA A 88 2.41 7.92 -2.83
C ALA A 88 1.81 6.53 -3.11
N ARG A 89 2.67 5.52 -3.28
CA ARG A 89 2.23 4.12 -3.46
C ARG A 89 1.45 3.61 -2.25
N THR A 90 1.92 3.89 -1.03
CA THR A 90 1.23 3.48 0.19
C THR A 90 -0.13 4.16 0.33
N GLN A 91 -0.22 5.45 0.02
CA GLN A 91 -1.47 6.20 0.04
C GLN A 91 -2.49 5.63 -0.96
N TYR A 92 -2.06 5.32 -2.19
CA TYR A 92 -2.91 4.70 -3.19
C TYR A 92 -3.46 3.33 -2.75
N GLU A 93 -2.59 2.43 -2.27
CA GLU A 93 -3.03 1.09 -1.86
C GLU A 93 -3.93 1.13 -0.63
N TYR A 94 -3.67 2.05 0.31
CA TYR A 94 -4.55 2.26 1.45
C TYR A 94 -5.91 2.80 1.02
N ALA A 95 -5.95 3.80 0.14
CA ALA A 95 -7.20 4.31 -0.42
C ALA A 95 -8.00 3.21 -1.16
N SER A 96 -7.29 2.33 -1.90
CA SER A 96 -7.88 1.21 -2.61
C SER A 96 -8.52 0.20 -1.64
N MET A 97 -7.86 -0.10 -0.52
CA MET A 97 -8.40 -0.96 0.53
C MET A 97 -9.63 -0.34 1.21
N LEU A 98 -9.56 0.94 1.60
CA LEU A 98 -10.70 1.65 2.20
C LEU A 98 -11.93 1.64 1.28
N ALA A 99 -11.72 1.86 -0.02
CA ALA A 99 -12.77 1.77 -1.03
C ALA A 99 -13.34 0.35 -1.25
N LYS A 100 -12.71 -0.70 -0.69
CA LYS A 100 -13.23 -2.08 -0.69
C LYS A 100 -13.94 -2.45 0.62
N ASN A 101 -13.61 -1.80 1.74
CA ASN A 101 -14.04 -2.18 3.09
C ASN A 101 -15.53 -1.83 3.37
N ASP A 102 -16.19 -1.06 2.50
CA ASP A 102 -17.63 -0.67 2.56
C ASP A 102 -18.12 -0.19 3.94
N ARG A 103 -17.19 0.33 4.75
CA ARG A 103 -17.48 0.91 6.06
C ARG A 103 -17.77 2.39 5.88
N ALA A 104 -18.90 2.84 6.41
CA ALA A 104 -19.29 4.24 6.37
C ALA A 104 -18.15 5.18 6.83
N GLY A 105 -17.78 6.13 5.97
CA GLY A 105 -16.72 7.11 6.25
C GLY A 105 -15.36 6.75 5.65
N ASP A 106 -15.17 5.53 5.17
CA ASP A 106 -13.94 5.10 4.50
C ASP A 106 -13.80 5.76 3.12
N GLU A 107 -14.90 6.15 2.48
CA GLU A 107 -14.88 6.81 1.17
C GLU A 107 -14.22 8.19 1.23
N GLN A 108 -14.55 9.00 2.25
CA GLN A 108 -13.93 10.32 2.42
C GLN A 108 -12.43 10.19 2.70
N ARG A 109 -12.04 9.20 3.52
CA ARG A 109 -10.63 8.93 3.80
C ARG A 109 -9.89 8.43 2.56
N ALA A 110 -10.52 7.55 1.78
CA ALA A 110 -9.98 7.09 0.50
C ALA A 110 -9.77 8.25 -0.48
N LEU A 111 -10.70 9.21 -0.55
CA LEU A 111 -10.52 10.41 -1.39
C LEU A 111 -9.32 11.25 -0.97
N VAL A 112 -9.15 11.51 0.33
CA VAL A 112 -8.02 12.30 0.82
C VAL A 112 -6.69 11.61 0.48
N LEU A 113 -6.61 10.29 0.67
CA LEU A 113 -5.39 9.54 0.40
C LEU A 113 -5.09 9.44 -1.10
N VAL A 114 -6.09 9.18 -1.94
CA VAL A 114 -5.88 9.08 -3.39
C VAL A 114 -5.51 10.42 -4.02
N ASP A 115 -6.04 11.54 -3.50
CA ASP A 115 -5.65 12.89 -3.91
C ASP A 115 -4.17 13.18 -3.61
N GLN A 116 -3.70 12.81 -2.42
CA GLN A 116 -2.29 12.95 -2.05
C GLN A 116 -1.38 12.06 -2.92
N ALA A 117 -1.81 10.83 -3.20
CA ALA A 117 -1.10 9.91 -4.07
C ALA A 117 -1.00 10.46 -5.49
N LEU A 118 -2.11 10.96 -6.05
CA LEU A 118 -2.17 11.53 -7.40
C LEU A 118 -1.25 12.75 -7.54
N ALA A 119 -1.34 13.72 -6.63
CA ALA A 119 -0.50 14.92 -6.67
C ALA A 119 1.01 14.58 -6.61
N THR A 120 1.38 13.61 -5.77
CA THR A 120 2.77 13.16 -5.68
C THR A 120 3.17 12.41 -6.96
N ALA A 121 2.32 11.54 -7.48
CA ALA A 121 2.59 10.78 -8.70
C ALA A 121 2.78 11.70 -9.91
N GLU A 122 1.94 12.72 -10.08
CA GLU A 122 2.05 13.71 -11.15
C GLU A 122 3.34 14.52 -11.05
N SER A 123 3.67 15.04 -9.86
CA SER A 123 4.90 15.83 -9.67
C SER A 123 6.19 15.05 -9.93
N LEU A 124 6.16 13.72 -9.75
CA LEU A 124 7.30 12.83 -9.99
C LEU A 124 7.26 12.12 -11.35
N GLY A 125 6.24 12.36 -12.18
CA GLY A 125 6.08 11.70 -13.48
C GLY A 125 5.78 10.20 -13.39
N MET A 126 5.16 9.73 -12.31
CA MET A 126 4.81 8.32 -12.10
C MET A 126 3.54 7.94 -12.86
N THR A 127 3.58 7.95 -14.19
CA THR A 127 2.42 7.82 -15.10
C THR A 127 1.43 6.73 -14.69
N ARG A 128 1.90 5.49 -14.48
CA ARG A 128 1.03 4.38 -14.10
C ARG A 128 0.28 4.64 -12.79
N LEU A 129 0.96 5.20 -11.79
CA LEU A 129 0.34 5.49 -10.50
C LEU A 129 -0.66 6.64 -10.61
N SER A 130 -0.37 7.67 -11.40
CA SER A 130 -1.29 8.78 -11.65
C SER A 130 -2.58 8.29 -12.32
N GLU A 131 -2.49 7.46 -13.35
CA GLU A 131 -3.66 6.87 -14.03
C GLU A 131 -4.51 6.02 -13.08
N GLN A 132 -3.86 5.16 -12.30
CA GLN A 132 -4.53 4.32 -11.31
C GLN A 132 -5.22 5.15 -10.21
N ALA A 133 -4.53 6.16 -9.68
CA ALA A 133 -5.06 7.04 -8.64
C ALA A 133 -6.25 7.86 -9.16
N LEU A 134 -6.17 8.37 -10.39
CA LEU A 134 -7.29 9.10 -11.01
C LEU A 134 -8.51 8.20 -11.20
N ALA A 135 -8.32 6.98 -11.71
CA ALA A 135 -9.41 6.02 -11.88
C ALA A 135 -10.07 5.67 -10.52
N LEU A 136 -9.26 5.44 -9.49
CA LEU A 136 -9.75 5.18 -8.14
C LEU A 136 -10.53 6.37 -7.57
N LYS A 137 -10.02 7.59 -7.73
CA LYS A 137 -10.69 8.82 -7.28
C LYS A 137 -12.09 8.94 -7.88
N VAL A 138 -12.23 8.76 -9.20
CA VAL A 138 -13.52 8.82 -9.89
C VAL A 138 -14.48 7.76 -9.34
N ARG A 139 -14.01 6.53 -9.12
CA ARG A 139 -14.82 5.45 -8.54
C ARG A 139 -15.35 5.81 -7.15
N VAL A 140 -14.49 6.28 -6.24
CA VAL A 140 -14.88 6.63 -4.86
C VAL A 140 -15.84 7.82 -4.83
N GLN A 141 -15.64 8.82 -5.70
CA GLN A 141 -16.59 9.93 -5.84
C GLN A 141 -17.96 9.47 -6.34
N GLY A 142 -18.02 8.40 -7.14
CA GLY A 142 -19.28 7.76 -7.54
C GLY A 142 -20.02 7.14 -6.35
N ILE A 143 -19.31 6.49 -5.44
CA ILE A 143 -19.88 5.87 -4.22
C ILE A 143 -20.51 6.93 -3.32
N LEU A 144 -19.82 8.05 -3.08
CA LEU A 144 -20.33 9.13 -2.22
C LEU A 144 -21.57 9.86 -2.76
N LYS A 145 -21.87 9.71 -4.06
CA LYS A 145 -23.01 10.35 -4.72
C LYS A 145 -24.22 9.42 -4.87
N ALA A 146 -24.05 8.12 -4.58
CA ALA A 146 -25.10 7.10 -4.62
C ALA A 146 -25.89 7.08 -3.32
#